data_AF-A0A3S8ZAF6-F1
#
_entry.id   AF-A0A3S8ZAF6-F1
#
_cell.length_a   1.000
_cell.length_b   1.000
_cell.length_c   1.000
_cell.angle_alpha   90.00
_cell.angle_beta   90.00
_cell.angle_gamma   90.00
#
_symmetry.space_group_name_H-M   'P 1'
#
loop_
_entity.id
_entity.type
_entity.pdbx_description
1 polymer ?
#
loop_
_entity_poly.entity_id
_entity_poly.type
_entity_poly.pdbx_seq_one_letter_code
_entity_poly.pdbx_strand_id
1 'polypeptide(L)'
;MSLTIASHAATSVVSLYFVNGPFTMAYTRATGKRETRPMNDMPEPWSSAASNVGLNSYRKIADAAGLSPATVYRIFAGHRRSVHPDTIAGLARALRVDESWVSEQLGMGQQTIQPYTPPAEADMLTQRERAAVDELIRLLVMPRQTAGAMRLGDTILPTTPDAVASYEIARAKLAEVEQADYMPAASPHEQPDPHNGVEEDGQGGNE
;
A
#
# COMPACT_ATOMS: atom_id res chain seq x y z
N MET A 1 -30.00 -50.92 38.89
CA MET A 1 -29.41 -51.17 37.56
C MET A 1 -28.69 -49.90 37.15
N SER A 2 -27.38 -49.82 37.40
CA SER A 2 -26.57 -48.62 37.15
C SER A 2 -25.90 -48.75 35.78
N LEU A 3 -26.13 -47.78 34.90
CA LEU A 3 -25.58 -47.77 33.54
C LEU A 3 -24.25 -46.99 33.56
N THR A 4 -23.16 -47.71 33.30
CA THR A 4 -21.80 -47.18 33.12
C THR A 4 -21.67 -46.58 31.72
N ILE A 5 -21.41 -45.27 31.62
CA ILE A 5 -21.06 -44.61 30.35
C ILE A 5 -19.53 -44.48 30.30
N ALA A 6 -18.89 -45.30 29.46
CA ALA A 6 -17.46 -45.24 29.19
C ALA A 6 -17.15 -44.12 28.19
N SER A 7 -16.46 -43.07 28.65
CA SER A 7 -15.92 -42.00 27.83
C SER A 7 -14.63 -42.46 27.15
N HIS A 8 -14.65 -42.62 25.82
CA HIS A 8 -13.46 -42.86 25.01
C HIS A 8 -12.94 -41.52 24.45
N ALA A 9 -11.83 -41.03 25.00
CA ALA A 9 -11.06 -39.95 24.41
C ALA A 9 -10.11 -40.52 23.34
N ALA A 10 -10.35 -40.21 22.08
CA ALA A 10 -9.44 -40.53 20.98
C ALA A 10 -8.42 -39.39 20.82
N THR A 11 -7.21 -39.61 21.35
CA THR A 11 -6.04 -38.76 21.09
C THR A 11 -5.56 -39.01 19.66
N SER A 12 -5.83 -38.09 18.74
CA SER A 12 -5.31 -38.13 17.38
C SER A 12 -3.90 -37.54 17.35
N VAL A 13 -2.90 -38.37 17.04
CA VAL A 13 -1.51 -37.96 16.85
C VAL A 13 -1.33 -37.56 15.39
N VAL A 14 -1.23 -36.26 15.11
CA VAL A 14 -0.90 -35.75 13.77
C VAL A 14 0.62 -35.80 13.60
N SER A 15 1.09 -36.77 12.84
CA SER A 15 2.50 -36.91 12.44
C SER A 15 2.76 -36.05 11.19
N LEU A 16 3.45 -34.93 11.37
CA LEU A 16 3.92 -34.04 10.29
C LEU A 16 5.29 -34.53 9.80
N TYR A 17 5.31 -35.26 8.68
CA TYR A 17 6.56 -35.55 7.97
C TYR A 17 6.88 -34.41 6.99
N PHE A 18 7.81 -33.53 7.39
CA PHE A 18 8.48 -32.60 6.47
C PHE A 18 9.63 -33.34 5.78
N VAL A 19 9.48 -33.63 4.48
CA VAL A 19 10.56 -34.18 3.64
C VAL A 19 11.23 -33.01 2.91
N ASN A 20 12.35 -32.53 3.44
CA ASN A 20 13.29 -31.63 2.75
C ASN A 20 14.38 -32.48 2.07
N GLY A 21 14.29 -32.65 0.75
CA GLY A 21 15.36 -33.24 -0.07
C GLY A 21 15.87 -32.26 -1.13
N PRO A 22 17.18 -32.21 -1.41
CA PRO A 22 17.73 -31.33 -2.45
C PRO A 22 17.37 -31.83 -3.85
N PHE A 23 16.75 -30.97 -4.66
CA PHE A 23 16.35 -31.26 -6.02
C PHE A 23 17.54 -31.08 -6.98
N THR A 24 18.26 -32.16 -7.29
CA THR A 24 19.23 -32.17 -8.40
C THR A 24 18.48 -32.30 -9.73
N MET A 25 18.40 -31.18 -10.46
CA MET A 25 17.68 -31.10 -11.74
C MET A 25 18.60 -31.51 -12.89
N ALA A 26 18.51 -32.78 -13.33
CA ALA A 26 19.10 -33.23 -14.59
C ALA A 26 18.28 -32.69 -15.77
N TYR A 27 18.84 -31.79 -16.57
CA TYR A 27 18.15 -31.22 -17.73
C TYR A 27 18.31 -32.14 -18.94
N THR A 28 17.41 -33.10 -19.12
CA THR A 28 17.32 -33.88 -20.35
C THR A 28 16.55 -33.05 -21.39
N ARG A 29 17.23 -32.59 -22.44
CA ARG A 29 16.64 -31.84 -23.55
C ARG A 29 15.86 -32.80 -24.46
N ALA A 30 14.63 -33.13 -24.06
CA ALA A 30 13.71 -33.93 -24.88
C ALA A 30 13.15 -33.08 -26.03
N THR A 31 13.29 -33.58 -27.25
CA THR A 31 12.69 -33.07 -28.48
C THR A 31 11.17 -33.23 -28.41
N GLY A 32 10.50 -32.22 -27.85
CA GLY A 32 9.07 -32.22 -27.58
C GLY A 32 8.23 -32.22 -28.86
N LYS A 33 7.74 -33.41 -29.22
CA LYS A 33 6.42 -33.58 -29.84
C LYS A 33 5.46 -32.72 -29.02
N ARG A 34 4.76 -31.76 -29.64
CA ARG A 34 3.73 -30.96 -28.95
C ARG A 34 2.61 -31.90 -28.54
N GLU A 35 2.77 -32.51 -27.38
CA GLU A 35 1.72 -33.22 -26.68
C GLU A 35 0.63 -32.18 -26.46
N THR A 36 -0.46 -32.33 -27.19
CA THR A 36 -1.67 -31.54 -27.00
C THR A 36 -2.17 -31.88 -25.60
N ARG A 37 -1.67 -31.16 -24.59
CA ARG A 37 -2.26 -31.19 -23.26
C ARG A 37 -3.76 -30.98 -23.45
N PRO A 38 -4.61 -31.90 -22.97
CA PRO A 38 -6.04 -31.74 -23.12
C PRO A 38 -6.38 -30.34 -22.60
N MET A 39 -7.11 -29.56 -23.41
CA MET A 39 -7.44 -28.14 -23.15
C MET A 39 -8.29 -27.91 -21.88
N ASN A 40 -8.48 -28.96 -21.08
CA ASN A 40 -9.22 -28.96 -19.83
C ASN A 40 -8.39 -29.49 -18.65
N ASP A 41 -7.08 -29.21 -18.61
CA ASP A 41 -6.23 -29.39 -17.41
C ASP A 41 -6.55 -28.30 -16.37
N MET A 42 -7.82 -28.17 -15.99
CA MET A 42 -8.23 -27.39 -14.85
C MET A 42 -8.21 -28.31 -13.63
N PRO A 43 -7.45 -27.99 -12.58
CA PRO A 43 -7.39 -28.85 -11.41
C PRO A 43 -8.74 -28.86 -10.69
N GLU A 44 -9.09 -30.00 -10.10
CA GLU A 44 -10.16 -30.04 -9.11
C GLU A 44 -9.76 -29.15 -7.90
N PRO A 45 -10.72 -28.44 -7.28
CA PRO A 45 -12.18 -28.49 -7.51
C PRO A 45 -12.70 -27.52 -8.59
N TRP A 46 -11.83 -26.78 -9.27
CA TRP A 46 -12.20 -25.69 -10.16
C TRP A 46 -12.88 -26.18 -11.44
N SER A 47 -12.46 -27.32 -11.98
CA SER A 47 -13.10 -27.97 -13.14
C SER A 47 -14.56 -28.31 -12.87
N SER A 48 -14.87 -28.88 -11.70
CA SER A 48 -16.24 -29.22 -11.31
C SER A 48 -17.11 -27.96 -11.16
N ALA A 49 -16.63 -26.96 -10.41
CA ALA A 49 -17.34 -25.69 -10.22
C ALA A 49 -17.61 -24.98 -11.56
N ALA A 50 -16.61 -24.93 -12.44
CA ALA A 50 -16.72 -24.29 -13.74
C ALA A 50 -17.66 -25.06 -14.70
N SER A 51 -17.69 -26.38 -14.63
CA SER A 51 -18.59 -27.22 -15.43
C SER A 51 -20.06 -27.01 -15.06
N ASN A 52 -20.36 -26.82 -13.76
CA ASN A 52 -21.71 -26.54 -13.27
C ASN A 52 -22.33 -25.25 -13.83
N VAL A 53 -21.48 -24.28 -14.22
CA VAL A 53 -21.90 -23.01 -14.83
C VAL A 53 -21.62 -22.93 -16.33
N GLY A 54 -21.14 -24.01 -16.96
CA GLY A 54 -20.84 -24.07 -18.39
C GLY A 54 -19.58 -23.32 -18.83
N LEU A 55 -18.69 -22.95 -17.90
CA LEU A 55 -17.43 -22.24 -18.14
C LEU A 55 -16.25 -23.19 -18.31
N ASN A 56 -16.26 -23.98 -19.38
CA ASN A 56 -15.29 -25.05 -19.63
C ASN A 56 -13.87 -24.61 -20.10
N SER A 57 -13.44 -23.38 -19.80
CA SER A 57 -12.07 -22.93 -20.14
C SER A 57 -11.61 -21.75 -19.28
N TYR A 58 -10.31 -21.66 -19.03
CA TYR A 58 -9.70 -20.51 -18.32
C TYR A 58 -10.07 -19.15 -18.92
N ARG A 59 -10.17 -19.07 -20.25
CA ARG A 59 -10.51 -17.82 -20.94
C ARG A 59 -11.95 -17.39 -20.65
N LYS A 60 -12.91 -18.32 -20.74
CA LYS A 60 -14.31 -18.03 -20.41
C LYS A 60 -14.49 -17.60 -18.95
N ILE A 61 -13.78 -18.25 -18.02
CA ILE A 61 -13.80 -17.86 -16.60
C ILE A 61 -13.21 -16.46 -16.43
N ALA A 62 -12.08 -16.17 -17.09
CA ALA A 62 -11.43 -14.88 -17.03
C ALA A 62 -12.33 -13.76 -17.57
N ASP A 63 -12.98 -13.97 -18.72
CA ASP A 63 -13.92 -13.03 -19.32
C ASP A 63 -15.12 -12.79 -18.38
N ALA A 64 -15.68 -13.85 -17.78
CA ALA A 64 -16.80 -13.74 -16.84
C ALA A 64 -16.41 -13.06 -15.51
N ALA A 65 -15.17 -13.24 -15.06
CA ALA A 65 -14.65 -12.65 -13.82
C ALA A 65 -14.07 -11.24 -14.01
N GLY A 66 -13.91 -10.76 -15.25
CA GLY A 66 -13.21 -9.50 -15.54
C GLY A 66 -11.71 -9.55 -15.25
N LEU A 67 -11.08 -10.72 -15.39
CA LEU A 67 -9.67 -10.97 -15.09
C LEU A 67 -8.88 -11.33 -16.34
N SER A 68 -7.55 -11.31 -16.26
CA SER A 68 -6.71 -11.86 -17.33
C SER A 68 -6.68 -13.41 -17.26
N PRO A 69 -6.66 -14.13 -18.40
CA PRO A 69 -6.55 -15.60 -18.40
C PRO A 69 -5.31 -16.12 -17.67
N ALA A 70 -4.20 -15.39 -17.76
CA ALA A 70 -2.97 -15.71 -17.03
C ALA A 70 -3.13 -15.58 -15.52
N THR A 71 -3.93 -14.62 -15.05
CA THR A 71 -4.27 -14.45 -13.63
C THR A 71 -5.04 -15.67 -13.14
N VAL A 72 -6.10 -16.07 -13.84
CA VAL A 72 -6.92 -17.23 -13.46
C VAL A 72 -6.08 -18.50 -13.41
N TYR A 73 -5.26 -18.75 -14.44
CA TYR A 73 -4.36 -19.91 -14.49
C TYR A 73 -3.41 -19.94 -13.28
N ARG A 74 -2.74 -18.83 -12.96
CA ARG A 74 -1.80 -18.77 -11.82
C ARG A 74 -2.49 -18.99 -10.48
N ILE A 75 -3.73 -18.53 -10.34
CA ILE A 75 -4.54 -18.73 -9.13
C ILE A 75 -4.90 -20.21 -8.99
N PHE A 76 -5.49 -20.82 -10.02
CA PHE A 76 -5.95 -22.22 -9.95
C PHE A 76 -4.80 -23.21 -9.87
N ALA A 77 -3.66 -22.90 -10.50
CA ALA A 77 -2.45 -23.69 -10.39
C ALA A 77 -1.71 -23.49 -9.05
N GLY A 78 -2.26 -22.72 -8.09
CA GLY A 78 -1.67 -22.52 -6.76
C GLY A 78 -0.37 -21.71 -6.74
N HIS A 79 -0.04 -20.99 -7.81
CA HIS A 79 1.21 -20.21 -7.91
C HIS A 79 1.14 -18.87 -7.17
N ARG A 80 -0.02 -18.49 -6.62
CA ARG A 80 -0.21 -17.28 -5.82
C ARG A 80 -0.58 -17.65 -4.39
N ARG A 81 0.22 -17.15 -3.43
CA ARG A 81 -0.02 -17.32 -1.97
C ARG A 81 -1.04 -16.34 -1.39
N SER A 82 -1.34 -15.25 -2.11
CA SER A 82 -2.28 -14.22 -1.68
C SER A 82 -2.99 -13.64 -2.92
N VAL A 83 -4.30 -13.44 -2.80
CA VAL A 83 -5.18 -12.95 -3.85
C VAL A 83 -6.02 -11.82 -3.27
N HIS A 84 -6.19 -10.76 -4.05
CA HIS A 84 -6.94 -9.58 -3.61
C HIS A 84 -8.44 -9.91 -3.44
N PRO A 85 -9.14 -9.34 -2.44
CA PRO A 85 -10.56 -9.58 -2.23
C PRO A 85 -11.42 -9.39 -3.48
N ASP A 86 -11.19 -8.32 -4.26
CA ASP A 86 -11.91 -8.09 -5.52
C ASP A 86 -11.74 -9.22 -6.55
N THR A 87 -10.58 -9.87 -6.57
CA THR A 87 -10.33 -11.02 -7.45
C THR A 87 -11.11 -12.25 -6.98
N ILE A 88 -11.22 -12.44 -5.66
CA ILE A 88 -12.04 -13.51 -5.06
C ILE A 88 -13.51 -13.26 -5.39
N ALA A 89 -14.01 -12.04 -5.18
CA ALA A 89 -15.38 -11.63 -5.52
C ALA A 89 -15.68 -11.81 -7.02
N GLY A 90 -14.73 -11.46 -7.90
CA GLY A 90 -14.83 -11.67 -9.34
C GLY A 90 -14.95 -13.15 -9.72
N LEU A 91 -14.12 -14.01 -9.12
CA LEU A 91 -14.14 -15.45 -9.35
C LEU A 91 -15.42 -16.11 -8.80
N ALA A 92 -15.83 -15.73 -7.59
CA ALA A 92 -17.06 -16.21 -6.95
C ALA A 92 -18.29 -15.89 -7.82
N ARG A 93 -18.38 -14.64 -8.31
CA ARG A 93 -19.44 -14.20 -9.22
C ARG A 93 -19.45 -14.98 -10.53
N ALA A 94 -18.28 -15.19 -11.14
CA ALA A 94 -18.15 -15.93 -12.39
C ALA A 94 -18.56 -17.40 -12.24
N LEU A 95 -18.16 -18.03 -11.15
CA LEU A 95 -18.43 -19.44 -10.86
C LEU A 95 -19.78 -19.69 -10.16
N ARG A 96 -20.51 -18.63 -9.79
CA ARG A 96 -21.77 -18.68 -9.03
C ARG A 96 -21.64 -19.49 -7.73
N VAL A 97 -20.53 -19.32 -7.04
CA VAL A 97 -20.22 -19.93 -5.74
C VAL A 97 -20.03 -18.82 -4.71
N ASP A 98 -20.01 -19.20 -3.43
CA ASP A 98 -19.76 -18.25 -2.35
C ASP A 98 -18.27 -17.81 -2.30
N GLU A 99 -18.02 -16.57 -1.89
CA GLU A 99 -16.66 -16.03 -1.74
C GLU A 99 -15.84 -16.80 -0.69
N SER A 100 -16.50 -17.33 0.35
CA SER A 100 -15.85 -18.16 1.36
C SER A 100 -15.36 -19.48 0.78
N TRP A 101 -16.13 -20.10 -0.13
CA TRP A 101 -15.72 -21.31 -0.81
C TRP A 101 -14.47 -21.07 -1.66
N VAL A 102 -14.45 -19.98 -2.44
CA VAL A 102 -13.27 -19.62 -3.25
C VAL A 102 -12.04 -19.39 -2.35
N SER A 103 -12.22 -18.68 -1.24
CA SER A 103 -11.15 -18.39 -0.28
C SER A 103 -10.61 -19.67 0.38
N GLU A 104 -11.50 -20.60 0.73
CA GLU A 104 -11.15 -21.92 1.26
C GLU A 104 -10.35 -22.74 0.25
N GLN A 105 -10.78 -22.80 -1.01
CA GLN A 105 -10.05 -23.53 -2.06
C GLN A 105 -8.69 -22.92 -2.38
N LEU A 106 -8.51 -21.64 -2.13
CA LEU A 106 -7.20 -20.98 -2.24
C LEU A 106 -6.33 -21.15 -1.00
N GLY A 107 -6.77 -21.92 0.00
CA GLY A 107 -6.07 -22.10 1.27
C GLY A 107 -5.97 -20.81 2.09
N MET A 108 -6.77 -19.80 1.77
CA MET A 108 -6.76 -18.52 2.48
C MET A 108 -7.60 -18.58 3.76
N GLY A 109 -8.35 -19.66 3.98
CA GLY A 109 -9.34 -19.75 5.05
C GLY A 109 -10.37 -18.61 4.95
N GLN A 110 -11.35 -18.57 5.85
CA GLN A 110 -11.98 -17.29 6.09
C GLN A 110 -10.92 -16.38 6.71
N GLN A 111 -10.35 -15.48 5.91
CA GLN A 111 -9.76 -14.25 6.44
C GLN A 111 -10.95 -13.43 6.92
N THR A 112 -11.61 -13.88 7.98
CA THR A 112 -12.50 -13.05 8.76
C THR A 112 -11.62 -11.93 9.23
N ILE A 113 -11.73 -10.78 8.55
CA ILE A 113 -11.09 -9.55 8.99
C ILE A 113 -11.71 -9.31 10.35
N GLN A 114 -10.98 -9.72 11.39
CA GLN A 114 -11.41 -9.45 12.74
C GLN A 114 -11.51 -7.94 12.87
N PRO A 115 -12.54 -7.43 13.57
CA PRO A 115 -12.62 -6.01 13.89
C PRO A 115 -11.26 -5.54 14.40
N TYR A 116 -10.75 -4.45 13.85
CA TYR A 116 -9.47 -3.90 14.27
C TYR A 116 -9.57 -3.50 15.75
N THR A 117 -8.87 -4.25 16.61
CA THR A 117 -8.71 -3.89 18.01
C THR A 117 -7.45 -3.03 18.12
N PRO A 118 -7.56 -1.77 18.55
CA PRO A 118 -6.38 -0.94 18.73
C PRO A 118 -5.44 -1.55 19.79
N PRO A 119 -4.12 -1.41 19.62
CA PRO A 119 -3.16 -1.91 20.60
C PRO A 119 -3.27 -1.10 21.92
N ALA A 120 -2.81 -1.66 23.04
CA ALA A 120 -2.98 -1.04 24.36
C ALA A 120 -2.36 0.37 24.45
N GLU A 121 -1.30 0.61 23.69
CA GLU A 121 -0.62 1.90 23.59
C GLU A 121 -1.52 3.01 23.01
N ALA A 122 -2.57 2.65 22.27
CA ALA A 122 -3.54 3.61 21.75
C ALA A 122 -4.33 4.31 22.87
N ASP A 123 -4.38 3.74 24.08
CA ASP A 123 -5.01 4.38 25.24
C ASP A 123 -4.26 5.61 25.72
N MET A 124 -2.96 5.73 25.40
CA MET A 124 -2.15 6.90 25.72
C MET A 124 -2.43 8.10 24.79
N LEU A 125 -3.11 7.88 23.67
CA LEU A 125 -3.40 8.94 22.71
C LEU A 125 -4.39 9.95 23.30
N THR A 126 -4.12 11.23 23.11
CA THR A 126 -5.08 12.29 23.39
C THR A 126 -6.29 12.17 22.45
N GLN A 127 -7.41 12.81 22.81
CA GLN A 127 -8.61 12.80 21.97
C GLN A 127 -8.34 13.34 20.56
N ARG A 128 -7.47 14.34 20.42
CA ARG A 128 -7.09 14.93 19.13
C ARG A 128 -6.29 13.96 18.27
N GLU A 129 -5.40 13.18 18.88
CA GLU A 129 -4.60 12.18 18.17
C GLU A 129 -5.45 10.99 17.73
N ARG A 130 -6.37 10.52 18.59
CA ARG A 130 -7.34 9.47 18.19
C ARG A 130 -8.18 9.90 17.00
N ALA A 131 -8.71 11.13 17.04
CA ALA A 131 -9.47 11.68 15.92
C ALA A 131 -8.63 11.75 14.63
N ALA A 132 -7.35 12.10 14.72
CA ALA A 132 -6.46 12.13 13.55
C ALA A 132 -6.21 10.72 12.97
N VAL A 133 -6.03 9.71 13.83
CA VAL A 133 -5.88 8.30 13.41
C VAL A 133 -7.17 7.79 12.76
N ASP A 134 -8.33 8.10 13.33
CA ASP A 134 -9.62 7.71 12.78
C ASP A 134 -9.85 8.33 11.39
N GLU A 135 -9.50 9.61 11.19
CA GLU A 135 -9.56 10.23 9.87
C GLU A 135 -8.59 9.58 8.89
N LEU A 136 -7.37 9.23 9.32
CA LEU A 136 -6.42 8.51 8.47
C LEU A 136 -6.97 7.15 8.04
N ILE A 137 -7.53 6.37 8.97
CA ILE A 137 -8.16 5.08 8.68
C ILE A 137 -9.31 5.28 7.69
N ARG A 138 -10.16 6.29 7.90
CA ARG A 138 -11.25 6.61 6.99
C ARG A 138 -10.75 6.92 5.59
N LEU A 139 -9.67 7.70 5.45
CA LEU A 139 -9.04 8.01 4.16
C LEU A 139 -8.45 6.77 3.48
N LEU A 140 -7.93 5.81 4.24
CA LEU A 140 -7.39 4.56 3.70
C LEU A 140 -8.49 3.59 3.24
N VAL A 141 -9.61 3.54 3.96
CA VAL A 141 -10.73 2.62 3.68
C VAL A 141 -11.66 3.19 2.61
N MET A 142 -11.78 4.52 2.50
CA MET A 142 -12.54 5.14 1.42
C MET A 142 -11.99 4.66 0.07
N PRO A 143 -12.85 4.07 -0.79
CA PRO A 143 -12.40 3.62 -2.09
C PRO A 143 -11.82 4.81 -2.84
N ARG A 144 -10.60 4.66 -3.36
CA ARG A 144 -9.91 5.65 -4.22
C ARG A 144 -10.68 5.99 -5.51
N GLN A 145 -11.96 5.66 -5.61
CA GLN A 145 -12.85 5.89 -6.74
C GLN A 145 -12.96 7.37 -7.12
N THR A 146 -12.58 8.31 -6.25
CA THR A 146 -12.40 9.73 -6.59
C THR A 146 -10.98 10.13 -6.98
N ALA A 147 -9.95 9.36 -6.60
CA ALA A 147 -8.57 9.60 -7.03
C ALA A 147 -8.32 9.14 -8.49
N GLY A 148 -9.19 8.32 -9.06
CA GLY A 148 -9.20 8.02 -10.50
C GLY A 148 -9.68 9.17 -11.38
N ALA A 149 -10.34 10.19 -10.80
CA ALA A 149 -10.73 11.42 -11.49
C ALA A 149 -9.75 12.59 -11.23
N MET A 150 -8.81 12.40 -10.30
CA MET A 150 -7.74 13.36 -10.03
C MET A 150 -6.42 12.71 -10.43
N ARG A 151 -6.19 12.65 -11.75
CA ARG A 151 -4.87 12.37 -12.31
C ARG A 151 -3.87 13.27 -11.58
N LEU A 152 -2.92 12.65 -10.88
CA LEU A 152 -1.74 13.30 -10.30
C LEU A 152 -0.76 13.70 -11.43
N GLY A 153 -1.28 14.48 -12.37
CA GLY A 153 -0.77 14.83 -13.69
C GLY A 153 -1.67 15.84 -14.42
N ASP A 154 -2.92 16.01 -13.97
CA ASP A 154 -3.81 17.11 -14.34
C ASP A 154 -3.75 18.27 -13.33
N THR A 155 -2.63 18.44 -12.61
CA THR A 155 -2.24 19.79 -12.23
C THR A 155 -1.89 20.52 -13.52
N ILE A 156 -2.92 20.93 -14.27
CA ILE A 156 -2.88 22.18 -15.00
C ILE A 156 -2.61 23.19 -13.89
N LEU A 157 -1.32 23.49 -13.65
CA LEU A 157 -0.95 24.85 -13.27
C LEU A 157 -1.82 25.71 -14.17
N PRO A 158 -2.68 26.60 -13.64
CA PRO A 158 -3.55 27.38 -14.50
C PRO A 158 -2.67 28.09 -15.53
N THR A 159 -2.60 27.53 -16.74
CA THR A 159 -2.05 28.20 -17.91
C THR A 159 -3.15 29.09 -18.47
N THR A 160 -3.93 29.72 -17.57
CA THR A 160 -4.61 30.93 -17.91
C THR A 160 -3.52 31.95 -18.26
N PRO A 161 -3.66 32.68 -19.38
CA PRO A 161 -2.79 33.82 -19.69
C PRO A 161 -2.68 34.83 -18.53
N ASP A 162 -3.63 34.79 -17.59
CA ASP A 162 -3.64 35.57 -16.34
C ASP A 162 -2.66 35.12 -15.25
N ALA A 163 -2.04 33.94 -15.32
CA ALA A 163 -1.05 33.54 -14.31
C ALA A 163 0.23 34.39 -14.43
N VAL A 164 0.60 34.79 -15.65
CA VAL A 164 1.71 35.73 -15.89
C VAL A 164 1.32 37.14 -15.42
N ALA A 165 0.09 37.58 -15.68
CA ALA A 165 -0.42 38.87 -15.17
C ALA A 165 -0.47 38.90 -13.64
N SER A 166 -0.86 37.79 -13.01
CA SER A 166 -0.89 37.64 -11.55
C SER A 166 0.52 37.67 -10.94
N TYR A 167 1.52 37.11 -11.65
CA TYR A 167 2.91 37.18 -11.23
C TYR A 167 3.51 38.59 -11.38
N GLU A 168 3.19 39.30 -12.46
CA GLU A 168 3.59 40.70 -12.67
C GLU A 168 2.96 41.63 -11.60
N ILE A 169 1.68 41.44 -11.28
CA ILE A 169 0.99 42.19 -10.22
C ILE A 169 1.58 41.86 -8.83
N ALA A 170 1.87 40.59 -8.55
CA ALA A 170 2.52 40.18 -7.31
C ALA A 170 3.93 40.77 -7.18
N ARG A 171 4.70 40.79 -8.29
CA ARG A 171 6.04 41.39 -8.34
C ARG A 171 6.01 42.89 -8.13
N ALA A 172 5.04 43.59 -8.72
CA ALA A 172 4.86 45.03 -8.54
C ALA A 172 4.49 45.37 -7.08
N LYS A 173 3.59 44.60 -6.47
CA LYS A 173 3.23 44.78 -5.05
C LYS A 173 4.39 44.48 -4.09
N LEU A 174 5.22 43.49 -4.41
CA LEU A 174 6.40 43.19 -3.59
C LEU A 174 7.43 44.34 -3.62
N ALA A 175 7.63 44.94 -4.81
CA ALA A 175 8.51 46.09 -4.97
C ALA A 175 7.99 47.35 -4.25
N GLU A 176 6.66 47.54 -4.20
CA GLU A 176 6.02 48.61 -3.44
C GLU A 176 6.23 48.44 -1.92
N VAL A 177 6.15 47.19 -1.42
CA VAL A 177 6.44 46.88 -0.01
C VAL A 177 7.92 47.07 0.33
N GLU A 178 8.85 46.69 -0.56
CA GLU A 178 10.30 46.87 -0.34
C GLU A 178 10.72 48.35 -0.28
N GLN A 179 10.02 49.24 -0.98
CA GLN A 179 10.29 50.68 -0.93
C GLN A 179 9.70 51.38 0.29
N ALA A 180 8.63 50.84 0.89
CA ALA A 180 7.95 51.46 2.03
C ALA A 180 8.74 51.35 3.34
N ASP A 181 9.60 50.32 3.48
CA ASP A 181 10.39 50.08 4.71
C ASP A 181 11.87 50.50 4.60
N TYR A 182 12.33 50.99 3.44
CA TYR A 182 13.66 51.59 3.32
C TYR A 182 13.63 53.06 3.74
N MET A 183 13.45 53.30 5.04
CA MET A 183 13.97 54.49 5.68
C MET A 183 15.49 54.30 5.76
N PRO A 184 16.33 55.04 4.99
CA PRO A 184 17.75 55.02 5.26
C PRO A 184 17.92 55.52 6.69
N ALA A 185 18.41 54.66 7.58
CA ALA A 185 18.83 55.08 8.90
C ALA A 185 19.71 56.30 8.71
N ALA A 186 19.31 57.43 9.31
CA ALA A 186 20.09 58.64 9.33
C ALA A 186 21.54 58.28 9.68
N SER A 187 22.47 58.86 8.92
CA SER A 187 23.91 58.61 8.97
C SER A 187 24.41 58.42 10.41
N PRO A 188 25.39 57.52 10.63
CA PRO A 188 25.98 57.35 11.95
C PRO A 188 26.49 58.70 12.45
N HIS A 189 25.98 59.16 13.57
CA HIS A 189 26.59 60.25 14.31
C HIS A 189 28.06 59.87 14.55
N GLU A 190 29.00 60.65 13.99
CA GLU A 190 30.37 60.71 14.48
C GLU A 190 30.28 61.14 15.95
N GLN A 191 30.39 60.17 16.87
CA GLN A 191 30.68 60.47 18.26
C GLN A 191 32.16 60.85 18.31
N PRO A 192 32.51 62.09 18.67
CA PRO A 192 33.90 62.44 18.94
C PRO A 192 34.37 61.60 20.14
N ASP A 193 35.38 60.77 19.90
CA ASP A 193 35.97 59.86 20.87
C ASP A 193 36.68 60.65 21.98
N PRO A 194 36.20 60.61 23.24
CA PRO A 194 36.68 61.51 24.30
C PRO A 194 37.97 61.04 25.00
N HIS A 195 38.65 60.00 24.51
CA HIS A 195 39.73 59.36 25.25
C HIS A 195 41.14 59.46 24.65
N ASN A 196 41.38 60.29 23.64
CA ASN A 196 42.72 60.42 23.05
C ASN A 196 43.52 61.61 23.61
N GLY A 197 43.78 61.55 24.92
CA GLY A 197 44.52 62.59 25.64
C GLY A 197 45.04 62.11 26.99
N VAL A 198 45.90 61.08 26.98
CA VAL A 198 46.86 60.85 28.07
C VAL A 198 48.19 60.51 27.43
N GLU A 199 49.01 61.54 27.28
CA GLU A 199 50.46 61.40 27.20
C GLU A 199 50.92 60.86 28.57
N GLU A 200 51.40 59.61 28.62
CA GLU A 200 52.20 59.16 29.75
C GLU A 200 53.62 58.87 29.27
N ASP A 201 54.47 59.82 29.67
CA ASP A 201 55.91 59.84 29.66
C ASP A 201 56.54 58.59 30.28
N GLY A 202 57.79 58.34 29.87
CA GLY A 202 58.82 57.90 30.81
C GLY A 202 59.17 56.42 30.75
N GLN A 203 60.28 56.09 30.09
CA GLN A 203 61.56 55.80 30.78
C GLN A 203 61.52 54.51 31.57
N GLY A 204 62.13 53.45 31.04
CA GLY A 204 63.55 53.17 31.29
C GLY A 204 63.58 51.82 32.00
N GLY A 205 64.33 50.82 31.56
CA GLY A 205 65.77 50.86 31.43
C GLY A 205 66.34 49.91 32.49
N ASN A 206 67.33 49.11 32.08
CA ASN A 206 68.22 48.28 32.89
C ASN A 206 67.61 46.94 33.36
N GLU A 207 68.30 45.81 33.32
CA GLU A 207 69.66 45.43 32.92
C GLU A 207 69.65 43.90 32.73
#